data_AF-A0A7Y6PVT4-F1
#
_entry.id   AF-A0A7Y6PVT4-F1
#
_cell.length_a   1.000
_cell.length_b   1.000
_cell.length_c   1.000
_cell.angle_alpha   90.00
_cell.angle_beta   90.00
_cell.angle_gamma   90.00
#
_symmetry.space_group_name_H-M   'P 1'
#
loop_
_entity.id
_entity.type
_entity.pdbx_description
1 polymer ?
#
loop_
_entity_poly.entity_id
_entity_poly.type
_entity_poly.pdbx_seq_one_letter_code
_entity_poly.pdbx_strand_id
1 'polypeptide(L)'
;MRMVVGLAAVLAACAEPGDGRATNDGPLAMTFRLSVTQGDPSERGPSATPPTVYIDGVATESVTEVFDSEDASRAASFLLELRHGDVAVASKTIVVGDYDDCLDHVENATSANIAFCKYDSGELRYASSGASHEGAGGGQGCVGDGFCAPACHPASGCGEGLRCTSLIVSTTPLASHLGCAPEGPKSLGEACSLVPASGGDYDDCGFGLLCVESTCRTVCNPYAADACPAAETCAFVDGHAPEMRVCL
;
A
#
# COMPACT_ATOMS: atom_id res chain seq x y z
N MET A 1 -76.05 -39.51 -29.56
CA MET A 1 -75.05 -40.60 -29.61
C MET A 1 -74.37 -40.58 -30.97
N ARG A 2 -73.19 -39.94 -31.09
CA ARG A 2 -72.14 -40.22 -32.09
C ARG A 2 -70.95 -39.27 -31.93
N MET A 3 -69.82 -39.90 -31.57
CA MET A 3 -68.39 -39.59 -31.79
C MET A 3 -67.90 -38.14 -31.83
N VAL A 4 -67.19 -37.77 -30.76
CA VAL A 4 -66.12 -36.75 -30.77
C VAL A 4 -64.83 -37.47 -31.15
N VAL A 5 -64.19 -37.03 -32.24
CA VAL A 5 -62.87 -37.50 -32.69
C VAL A 5 -61.81 -36.66 -31.98
N GLY A 6 -61.01 -37.30 -31.13
CA GLY A 6 -59.87 -36.67 -30.46
C GLY A 6 -58.67 -36.60 -31.40
N LEU A 7 -58.16 -35.38 -31.61
CA LEU A 7 -56.92 -35.12 -32.33
C LEU A 7 -55.79 -35.08 -31.30
N ALA A 8 -54.97 -36.11 -31.24
CA ALA A 8 -53.75 -36.13 -30.42
C ALA A 8 -52.65 -35.34 -31.14
N ALA A 9 -52.28 -34.18 -30.59
CA ALA A 9 -51.12 -33.42 -31.04
C ALA A 9 -49.85 -34.08 -30.50
N VAL A 10 -49.03 -34.62 -31.40
CA VAL A 10 -47.67 -35.07 -31.09
C VAL A 10 -46.77 -33.84 -31.02
N LEU A 11 -46.46 -33.39 -29.79
CA LEU A 11 -45.40 -32.42 -29.54
C LEU A 11 -44.05 -33.12 -29.72
N ALA A 12 -43.46 -32.93 -30.90
CA ALA A 12 -42.06 -33.26 -31.14
C ALA A 12 -41.19 -32.23 -30.39
N ALA A 13 -40.56 -32.64 -29.30
CA ALA A 13 -39.53 -31.85 -28.65
C ALA A 13 -38.29 -31.85 -29.54
N CYS A 14 -38.01 -30.73 -30.20
CA CYS A 14 -36.71 -30.48 -30.79
C CYS A 14 -35.71 -30.27 -29.65
N ALA A 15 -34.88 -31.28 -29.38
CA ALA A 15 -33.70 -31.10 -28.54
C ALA A 15 -32.74 -30.17 -29.30
N GLU A 16 -32.49 -28.99 -28.75
CA GLU A 16 -31.45 -28.11 -29.28
C GLU A 16 -30.09 -28.83 -29.16
N PRO A 17 -29.22 -28.75 -30.18
CA PRO A 17 -27.88 -29.29 -30.08
C PRO A 17 -27.17 -28.55 -28.94
N GLY A 18 -26.90 -29.25 -27.84
CA GLY A 18 -26.13 -28.71 -26.74
C GLY A 18 -24.80 -28.21 -27.28
N ASP A 19 -24.57 -26.90 -27.18
CA ASP A 19 -23.30 -26.28 -27.50
C ASP A 19 -22.26 -26.89 -26.56
N GLY A 20 -21.53 -27.90 -27.06
CA GLY A 20 -20.57 -28.70 -26.31
C GLY A 20 -19.34 -27.92 -25.87
N ARG A 21 -19.46 -26.62 -25.59
CA ARG A 21 -18.50 -25.87 -24.81
C ARG A 21 -18.52 -26.48 -23.42
N ALA A 22 -17.50 -27.29 -23.14
CA ALA A 22 -17.07 -27.54 -21.78
C ALA A 22 -16.85 -26.16 -21.16
N THR A 23 -17.83 -25.71 -20.37
CA THR A 23 -17.60 -24.60 -19.47
C THR A 23 -16.59 -25.15 -18.49
N ASN A 24 -15.35 -24.68 -18.59
CA ASN A 24 -14.35 -24.90 -17.55
C ASN A 24 -14.78 -24.05 -16.35
N ASP A 25 -15.92 -24.40 -15.74
CA ASP A 25 -16.50 -23.75 -14.55
C ASP A 25 -15.81 -24.23 -13.26
N GLY A 26 -14.59 -24.78 -13.39
CA GLY A 26 -13.74 -24.98 -12.23
C GLY A 26 -13.33 -23.61 -11.68
N PRO A 27 -13.22 -23.45 -10.35
CA PRO A 27 -12.71 -22.21 -9.79
C PRO A 27 -11.33 -21.95 -10.39
N LEU A 28 -11.16 -20.77 -10.99
CA LEU A 28 -9.89 -20.39 -11.57
C LEU A 28 -8.90 -20.19 -10.43
N ALA A 29 -7.85 -21.00 -10.41
CA ALA A 29 -6.76 -20.83 -9.46
C ALA A 29 -6.09 -19.48 -9.69
N MET A 30 -5.77 -18.78 -8.60
CA MET A 30 -5.12 -17.47 -8.63
C MET A 30 -3.71 -17.56 -8.06
N THR A 31 -2.71 -17.09 -8.79
CA THR A 31 -1.34 -16.95 -8.26
C THR A 31 -1.15 -15.53 -7.71
N PHE A 32 -0.84 -15.40 -6.42
CA PHE A 32 -0.49 -14.13 -5.79
C PHE A 32 1.00 -14.05 -5.51
N ARG A 33 1.61 -12.88 -5.73
CA ARG A 33 2.99 -12.60 -5.37
C ARG A 33 3.08 -11.32 -4.55
N LEU A 34 3.69 -11.41 -3.37
CA LEU A 34 4.16 -10.27 -2.61
C LEU A 34 5.69 -10.21 -2.69
N SER A 35 6.24 -9.05 -3.02
CA SER A 35 7.69 -8.85 -3.09
C SER A 35 8.14 -7.53 -2.48
N VAL A 36 9.34 -7.53 -1.94
CA VAL A 36 10.02 -6.35 -1.40
C VAL A 36 11.34 -6.19 -2.12
N THR A 37 11.62 -4.98 -2.60
CA THR A 37 12.88 -4.64 -3.26
C THR A 37 13.57 -3.51 -2.52
N GLN A 38 14.88 -3.39 -2.66
CA GLN A 38 15.60 -2.23 -2.14
C GLN A 38 15.23 -0.99 -2.95
N GLY A 39 14.78 0.07 -2.27
CA GLY A 39 14.57 1.38 -2.87
C GLY A 39 15.89 2.11 -3.12
N ASP A 40 15.83 3.14 -3.95
CA ASP A 40 16.99 4.01 -4.18
C ASP A 40 17.46 4.65 -2.87
N PRO A 41 18.76 4.97 -2.73
CA PRO A 41 19.27 5.64 -1.54
C PRO A 41 18.48 6.91 -1.24
N SER A 42 17.97 7.04 0.00
CA SER A 42 17.33 8.27 0.47
C SER A 42 18.36 9.25 1.00
N GLU A 43 17.95 10.49 1.30
CA GLU A 43 18.86 11.47 1.94
C GLU A 43 19.33 11.03 3.32
N ARG A 44 18.52 10.21 4.01
CA ARG A 44 19.01 9.51 5.20
C ARG A 44 20.02 8.47 4.74
N GLY A 45 21.28 8.70 5.09
CA GLY A 45 22.37 7.76 4.80
C GLY A 45 22.06 6.33 5.28
N PRO A 46 22.76 5.33 4.74
CA PRO A 46 22.49 3.94 5.06
C PRO A 46 22.67 3.67 6.56
N SER A 47 21.76 2.90 7.13
CA SER A 47 21.92 2.37 8.49
C SER A 47 23.14 1.45 8.53
N ALA A 48 23.94 1.54 9.59
CA ALA A 48 25.05 0.61 9.82
C ALA A 48 24.59 -0.86 9.90
N THR A 49 23.31 -1.06 10.25
CA THR A 49 22.64 -2.36 10.25
C THR A 49 21.30 -2.18 9.54
N PRO A 50 21.25 -2.49 8.22
CA PRO A 50 20.01 -2.42 7.46
C PRO A 50 18.95 -3.34 8.07
N PRO A 51 17.67 -2.92 8.06
CA PRO A 51 16.61 -3.76 8.56
C PRO A 51 16.35 -4.96 7.65
N THR A 52 15.87 -6.05 8.25
CA THR A 52 15.53 -7.31 7.58
C THR A 52 14.03 -7.38 7.31
N VAL A 53 13.64 -7.90 6.14
CA VAL A 53 12.24 -8.09 5.77
C VAL A 53 11.72 -9.39 6.37
N TYR A 54 10.53 -9.32 6.94
CA TYR A 54 9.77 -10.48 7.39
C TYR A 54 8.39 -10.47 6.73
N ILE A 55 7.98 -11.61 6.19
CA ILE A 55 6.62 -11.84 5.69
C ILE A 55 6.04 -12.99 6.51
N ASP A 56 4.96 -12.73 7.23
CA ASP A 56 4.32 -13.67 8.18
C ASP A 56 5.32 -14.27 9.18
N GLY A 57 6.24 -13.42 9.67
CA GLY A 57 7.28 -13.81 10.62
C GLY A 57 8.44 -14.61 10.05
N VAL A 58 8.48 -14.86 8.73
CA VAL A 58 9.59 -15.53 8.05
C VAL A 58 10.50 -14.48 7.39
N ALA A 59 11.80 -14.54 7.63
CA ALA A 59 12.78 -13.65 7.00
C ALA A 59 12.89 -13.96 5.49
N THR A 60 12.12 -13.23 4.67
CA THR A 60 12.08 -13.38 3.22
C THR A 60 11.70 -12.05 2.57
N GLU A 61 12.21 -11.80 1.36
CA GLU A 61 11.85 -10.62 0.56
C GLU A 61 10.69 -10.89 -0.41
N SER A 62 10.22 -12.14 -0.52
CA SER A 62 9.04 -12.44 -1.34
C SER A 62 8.32 -13.70 -0.89
N VAL A 63 7.04 -13.74 -1.18
CA VAL A 63 6.19 -14.93 -1.07
C VAL A 63 5.34 -15.05 -2.33
N THR A 64 5.15 -16.28 -2.79
CA THR A 64 4.23 -16.61 -3.88
C THR A 64 3.29 -17.67 -3.37
N GLU A 65 1.98 -17.39 -3.43
CA GLU A 65 0.94 -18.31 -3.01
C GLU A 65 0.02 -18.62 -4.20
N VAL A 66 -0.50 -19.85 -4.26
CA VAL A 66 -1.50 -20.27 -5.24
C VAL A 66 -2.77 -20.60 -4.49
N PHE A 67 -3.84 -19.88 -4.82
CA PHE A 67 -5.15 -20.06 -4.23
C PHE A 67 -6.04 -20.88 -5.17
N ASP A 68 -6.82 -21.80 -4.59
CA ASP A 68 -7.73 -22.66 -5.34
C ASP A 68 -8.98 -21.93 -5.85
N SER A 69 -9.23 -20.69 -5.37
CA SER A 69 -10.33 -19.82 -5.81
C SER A 69 -10.05 -18.34 -5.55
N GLU A 70 -10.81 -17.46 -6.22
CA GLU A 70 -10.78 -16.01 -5.96
C GLU A 70 -11.29 -15.67 -4.55
N ASP A 71 -12.30 -16.38 -4.03
CA ASP A 71 -12.77 -16.16 -2.65
C ASP A 71 -11.68 -16.48 -1.61
N ALA A 72 -10.92 -17.55 -1.84
CA ALA A 72 -9.81 -17.94 -0.97
C ALA A 72 -8.68 -16.90 -1.05
N SER A 73 -8.43 -16.34 -2.24
CA SER A 73 -7.45 -15.28 -2.38
C SER A 73 -7.92 -14.02 -1.66
N ARG A 74 -9.17 -13.56 -1.84
CA ARG A 74 -9.70 -12.35 -1.20
C ARG A 74 -9.77 -12.39 0.33
N ALA A 75 -9.80 -13.59 0.91
CA ALA A 75 -9.72 -13.79 2.36
C ALA A 75 -8.28 -13.82 2.90
N ALA A 76 -7.28 -13.91 2.02
CA ALA A 76 -5.89 -14.02 2.43
C ALA A 76 -5.30 -12.68 2.87
N SER A 77 -4.50 -12.72 3.92
CA SER A 77 -3.78 -11.56 4.44
C SER A 77 -2.34 -11.93 4.77
N PHE A 78 -1.42 -11.03 4.46
CA PHE A 78 0.01 -11.15 4.75
C PHE A 78 0.44 -10.02 5.67
N LEU A 79 1.23 -10.32 6.70
CA LEU A 79 1.88 -9.32 7.53
C LEU A 79 3.30 -9.10 7.02
N LEU A 80 3.54 -7.94 6.39
CA LEU A 80 4.86 -7.49 5.99
C LEU A 80 5.47 -6.62 7.10
N GLU A 81 6.64 -6.99 7.58
CA GLU A 81 7.39 -6.24 8.57
C GLU A 81 8.81 -5.95 8.10
N LEU A 82 9.29 -4.75 8.45
CA LEU A 82 10.69 -4.38 8.38
C LEU A 82 11.22 -4.34 9.80
N ARG A 83 12.21 -5.18 10.13
CA ARG A 83 12.69 -5.33 11.51
C ARG A 83 14.16 -5.00 11.67
N HIS A 84 14.50 -4.36 12.78
CA HIS A 84 15.87 -4.20 13.26
C HIS A 84 16.07 -5.05 14.51
N GLY A 85 16.75 -6.18 14.37
CA GLY A 85 16.71 -7.23 15.38
C GLY A 85 15.28 -7.70 15.61
N ASP A 86 14.81 -7.61 16.86
CA ASP A 86 13.46 -8.00 17.27
C ASP A 86 12.42 -6.85 17.19
N VAL A 87 12.84 -5.65 16.81
CA VAL A 87 11.97 -4.47 16.76
C VAL A 87 11.43 -4.28 15.34
N ALA A 88 10.10 -4.34 15.17
CA ALA A 88 9.45 -3.94 13.93
C ALA A 88 9.45 -2.42 13.79
N VAL A 89 10.19 -1.91 12.81
CA VAL A 89 10.30 -0.48 12.49
C VAL A 89 9.33 -0.04 11.39
N ALA A 90 8.77 -0.98 10.63
CA ALA A 90 7.61 -0.74 9.81
C ALA A 90 6.78 -2.02 9.72
N SER A 91 5.46 -1.88 9.60
CA SER A 91 4.53 -3.00 9.50
C SER A 91 3.36 -2.64 8.59
N LYS A 92 2.98 -3.56 7.72
CA LYS A 92 1.87 -3.41 6.78
C LYS A 92 1.13 -4.74 6.68
N THR A 93 -0.14 -4.73 7.03
CA THR A 93 -1.05 -5.82 6.68
C THR A 93 -1.51 -5.64 5.24
N ILE A 94 -1.35 -6.68 4.44
CA ILE A 94 -1.70 -6.71 3.03
C ILE A 94 -2.83 -7.72 2.89
N VAL A 95 -4.04 -7.24 2.64
CA VAL A 95 -5.18 -8.10 2.33
C VAL A 95 -5.26 -8.21 0.81
N VAL A 96 -5.24 -9.44 0.31
CA VAL A 96 -5.35 -9.69 -1.13
C VAL A 96 -6.76 -9.26 -1.55
N GLY A 97 -6.85 -8.34 -2.51
CA GLY A 97 -8.15 -7.83 -3.00
C GLY A 97 -8.78 -6.69 -2.20
N ASP A 98 -8.10 -6.13 -1.18
CA ASP A 98 -8.49 -4.87 -0.51
C ASP A 98 -7.76 -3.65 -1.10
N TYR A 99 -6.85 -3.87 -2.05
CA TYR A 99 -6.12 -2.81 -2.72
C TYR A 99 -6.99 -2.20 -3.83
N ASP A 100 -7.62 -1.08 -3.45
CA ASP A 100 -8.54 -0.18 -4.16
C ASP A 100 -8.16 0.28 -5.60
N ASP A 101 -7.07 -0.22 -6.21
CA ASP A 101 -6.54 0.33 -7.47
C ASP A 101 -6.31 -0.68 -8.60
N CYS A 102 -6.27 -1.99 -8.35
CA CYS A 102 -5.90 -2.93 -9.41
C CYS A 102 -6.76 -4.20 -9.42
N LEU A 103 -6.76 -4.96 -8.33
CA LEU A 103 -7.46 -6.25 -8.29
C LEU A 103 -8.97 -6.11 -8.43
N ASP A 104 -9.54 -5.00 -7.97
CA ASP A 104 -10.97 -4.73 -8.10
C ASP A 104 -11.40 -4.33 -9.52
N HIS A 105 -10.45 -4.08 -10.41
CA HIS A 105 -10.69 -3.75 -11.81
C HIS A 105 -10.53 -4.93 -12.76
N VAL A 106 -10.10 -6.10 -12.27
CA VAL A 106 -9.88 -7.29 -13.10
C VAL A 106 -10.76 -8.44 -12.58
N GLU A 107 -11.92 -8.60 -13.21
CA GLU A 107 -12.79 -9.75 -12.94
C GLU A 107 -12.06 -11.06 -13.29
N ASN A 108 -12.16 -12.07 -12.41
CA ASN A 108 -11.57 -13.39 -12.61
C ASN A 108 -10.05 -13.38 -12.81
N ALA A 109 -9.32 -12.50 -12.10
CA ALA A 109 -7.86 -12.46 -12.19
C ALA A 109 -7.23 -13.83 -11.89
N THR A 110 -6.34 -14.30 -12.77
CA THR A 110 -5.60 -15.56 -12.58
C THR A 110 -4.23 -15.32 -11.95
N SER A 111 -3.76 -14.08 -11.96
CA SER A 111 -2.55 -13.67 -11.26
C SER A 111 -2.66 -12.25 -10.69
N ALA A 112 -1.97 -12.04 -9.58
CA ALA A 112 -1.91 -10.78 -8.87
C ALA A 112 -0.51 -10.58 -8.27
N ASN A 113 -0.03 -9.34 -8.23
CA ASN A 113 1.18 -9.00 -7.52
C ASN A 113 1.05 -7.68 -6.76
N ILE A 114 1.74 -7.60 -5.62
CA ILE A 114 1.97 -6.37 -4.87
C ILE A 114 3.45 -6.30 -4.53
N ALA A 115 4.04 -5.13 -4.74
CA ALA A 115 5.43 -4.87 -4.47
C ALA A 115 5.60 -3.67 -3.53
N PHE A 116 6.63 -3.73 -2.69
CA PHE A 116 7.07 -2.64 -1.82
C PHE A 116 8.56 -2.36 -2.00
N CYS A 117 8.97 -1.10 -1.83
CA CYS A 117 10.36 -0.77 -1.58
C CYS A 117 10.64 -0.73 -0.08
N LYS A 118 11.78 -1.28 0.32
CA LYS A 118 12.38 -1.04 1.63
C LYS A 118 13.51 -0.03 1.53
N TYR A 119 13.76 0.66 2.63
CA TYR A 119 14.87 1.59 2.76
C TYR A 119 15.66 1.27 4.03
N ASP A 120 16.96 1.57 4.00
CA ASP A 120 17.84 1.37 5.15
C ASP A 120 17.43 2.26 6.35
N SER A 121 16.63 3.29 6.08
CA SER A 121 16.01 4.18 7.07
C SER A 121 14.96 3.49 7.96
N GLY A 122 14.55 2.26 7.64
CA GLY A 122 13.44 1.58 8.31
C GLY A 122 12.07 1.88 7.69
N GLU A 123 12.03 2.40 6.46
CA GLU A 123 10.79 2.73 5.77
C GLU A 123 10.37 1.66 4.76
N LEU A 124 9.05 1.50 4.62
CA LEU A 124 8.40 0.69 3.58
C LEU A 124 7.49 1.57 2.73
N ARG A 125 7.66 1.53 1.40
CA ARG A 125 6.82 2.27 0.44
C ARG A 125 6.16 1.34 -0.55
N TYR A 126 4.94 1.66 -0.94
CA TYR A 126 4.28 0.96 -2.02
C TYR A 126 5.05 1.17 -3.33
N ALA A 127 5.44 0.08 -3.99
CA ALA A 127 6.18 0.12 -5.24
C ALA A 127 5.23 -0.02 -6.43
N SER A 128 4.49 -1.12 -6.49
CA SER A 128 3.56 -1.38 -7.58
C SER A 128 2.54 -2.45 -7.23
N SER A 129 1.49 -2.55 -8.03
CA SER A 129 0.59 -3.70 -8.06
C SER A 129 0.26 -4.04 -9.50
N GLY A 130 -0.14 -5.29 -9.71
CA GLY A 130 -0.59 -5.77 -11.00
C GLY A 130 -1.60 -6.88 -10.81
N ALA A 131 -2.52 -6.99 -11.76
CA ALA A 131 -3.39 -8.14 -11.88
C ALA A 131 -3.59 -8.45 -13.36
N SER A 132 -3.66 -9.73 -13.70
CA SER A 132 -3.95 -10.13 -15.08
C SER A 132 -4.78 -11.40 -15.13
N HIS A 133 -5.55 -11.51 -16.21
CA HIS A 133 -6.31 -12.70 -16.55
C HIS A 133 -5.68 -13.39 -17.77
N GLU A 134 -5.32 -14.67 -17.64
CA GLU A 134 -4.88 -15.49 -18.76
C GLU A 134 -6.10 -16.03 -19.54
N GLY A 135 -6.37 -15.44 -20.70
CA GLY A 135 -7.43 -15.86 -21.63
C GLY A 135 -7.05 -15.68 -23.10
N ALA A 136 -7.69 -16.46 -23.98
CA ALA A 136 -7.33 -16.64 -25.41
C ALA A 136 -7.47 -15.40 -26.33
N GLY A 137 -7.63 -14.19 -25.80
CA GLY A 137 -7.95 -12.97 -26.55
C GLY A 137 -6.99 -11.78 -26.39
N GLY A 138 -5.94 -11.89 -25.57
CA GLY A 138 -5.09 -10.75 -25.21
C GLY A 138 -5.55 -10.10 -23.91
N GLY A 139 -4.66 -10.08 -22.91
CA GLY A 139 -4.98 -9.91 -21.50
C GLY A 139 -5.64 -8.58 -21.15
N GLN A 140 -6.80 -8.68 -20.50
CA GLN A 140 -7.26 -7.62 -19.60
C GLN A 140 -6.43 -7.71 -18.32
N GLY A 141 -5.90 -6.58 -17.89
CA GLY A 141 -5.08 -6.48 -16.70
C GLY A 141 -5.00 -5.04 -16.25
N CYS A 142 -4.54 -4.86 -15.03
CA CYS A 142 -4.30 -3.56 -14.42
C CYS A 142 -2.84 -3.49 -14.00
N VAL A 143 -2.29 -2.28 -13.99
CA VAL A 143 -0.98 -2.00 -13.43
C VAL A 143 -1.11 -0.69 -12.65
N GLY A 144 -0.81 -0.75 -11.36
CA GLY A 144 -0.62 0.41 -10.51
C GLY A 144 0.87 0.59 -10.26
N ASP A 145 1.42 1.77 -10.54
CA ASP A 145 2.81 2.07 -10.23
C ASP A 145 2.89 3.21 -9.22
N GLY A 146 3.47 2.91 -8.06
CA GLY A 146 3.76 3.86 -7.00
C GLY A 146 5.17 4.41 -7.11
N PHE A 147 6.06 3.83 -7.92
CA PHE A 147 7.47 4.21 -8.08
C PHE A 147 8.26 4.35 -6.77
N CYS A 148 7.81 3.67 -5.70
CA CYS A 148 8.33 3.87 -4.35
C CYS A 148 8.35 5.35 -3.94
N ALA A 149 7.41 6.12 -4.49
CA ALA A 149 7.27 7.53 -4.22
C ALA A 149 6.92 7.70 -2.74
N PRO A 150 7.56 8.66 -2.08
CA PRO A 150 7.15 9.01 -0.74
C PRO A 150 5.75 9.59 -0.78
N ALA A 151 4.84 8.99 -0.03
CA ALA A 151 3.49 9.47 0.11
C ALA A 151 3.01 9.16 1.52
N CYS A 152 2.28 10.11 2.11
CA CYS A 152 1.40 9.74 3.20
C CYS A 152 0.29 8.85 2.63
N HIS A 153 -0.10 7.83 3.39
CA HIS A 153 -1.12 6.89 2.96
C HIS A 153 -2.49 7.31 3.52
N PRO A 154 -3.56 7.34 2.69
CA PRO A 154 -3.62 6.93 1.28
C PRO A 154 -2.94 7.92 0.33
N ALA A 155 -2.52 7.43 -0.85
CA ALA A 155 -1.78 8.23 -1.85
C ALA A 155 -2.55 9.47 -2.35
N SER A 156 -3.89 9.48 -2.19
CA SER A 156 -4.76 10.64 -2.43
C SER A 156 -4.54 11.80 -1.45
N GLY A 157 -3.67 11.63 -0.46
CA GLY A 157 -3.39 12.58 0.59
C GLY A 157 -4.07 12.19 1.90
N CYS A 158 -3.79 12.98 2.93
CA CYS A 158 -4.43 12.78 4.23
C CYS A 158 -5.87 13.30 4.21
N GLY A 159 -6.77 12.59 4.91
CA GLY A 159 -8.17 13.00 5.06
C GLY A 159 -8.33 14.34 5.77
N GLU A 160 -9.55 14.87 5.78
CA GLU A 160 -9.87 16.15 6.46
C GLU A 160 -9.45 16.12 7.95
N GLY A 161 -8.80 17.18 8.41
CA GLY A 161 -8.27 17.29 9.78
C GLY A 161 -7.00 16.48 10.05
N LEU A 162 -6.47 15.79 9.04
CA LEU A 162 -5.18 15.12 9.09
C LEU A 162 -4.15 15.87 8.25
N ARG A 163 -2.88 15.76 8.63
CA ARG A 163 -1.74 16.26 7.89
C ARG A 163 -0.75 15.15 7.60
N CYS A 164 -0.02 15.31 6.51
CA CYS A 164 1.10 14.45 6.18
C CYS A 164 2.32 14.87 7.03
N THR A 165 2.80 14.01 7.90
CA THR A 165 3.95 14.28 8.79
C THR A 165 4.82 13.03 8.96
N SER A 166 5.92 13.17 9.70
CA SER A 166 6.76 12.05 10.13
C SER A 166 6.12 11.32 11.31
N LEU A 167 5.96 10.01 11.18
CA LEU A 167 5.63 9.10 12.28
C LEU A 167 6.90 8.43 12.78
N ILE A 168 7.24 8.65 14.05
CA ILE A 168 8.42 8.10 14.72
C ILE A 168 8.03 6.77 15.35
N VAL A 169 8.44 5.68 14.71
CA VAL A 169 8.10 4.31 15.15
C VAL A 169 9.08 3.76 16.17
N SER A 170 10.31 4.26 16.18
CA SER A 170 11.36 3.82 17.08
C SER A 170 12.39 4.93 17.23
N THR A 171 12.86 5.14 18.46
CA THR A 171 13.97 6.03 18.77
C THR A 171 15.30 5.28 18.90
N THR A 172 15.28 3.94 18.94
CA THR A 172 16.49 3.11 19.05
C THR A 172 16.29 1.73 18.39
N PRO A 173 16.76 1.52 17.14
CA PRO A 173 17.36 2.53 16.26
C PRO A 173 16.33 3.59 15.86
N LEU A 174 16.79 4.77 15.47
CA LEU A 174 15.91 5.79 14.94
C LEU A 174 15.27 5.29 13.63
N ALA A 175 13.95 5.20 13.62
CA ALA A 175 13.16 4.90 12.45
C ALA A 175 11.93 5.81 12.41
N SER A 176 11.61 6.28 11.22
CA SER A 176 10.43 7.10 10.98
C SER A 176 10.03 7.01 9.52
N HIS A 177 8.77 7.28 9.23
CA HIS A 177 8.21 7.24 7.88
C HIS A 177 7.13 8.32 7.71
N LEU A 178 6.74 8.61 6.47
CA LEU A 178 5.62 9.50 6.20
C LEU A 178 4.28 8.83 6.54
N GLY A 179 3.43 9.55 7.26
CA GLY A 179 2.09 9.08 7.57
C GLY A 179 1.11 10.23 7.83
N CYS A 180 -0.17 9.88 7.88
CA CYS A 180 -1.21 10.83 8.22
C CYS A 180 -1.41 10.86 9.74
N ALA A 181 -1.35 12.06 10.32
CA ALA A 181 -1.61 12.29 11.73
C ALA A 181 -2.57 13.47 11.89
N PRO A 182 -3.31 13.58 13.02
CA PRO A 182 -4.13 14.75 13.31
C PRO A 182 -3.32 16.05 13.26
N GLU A 183 -3.95 17.12 12.78
CA GLU A 183 -3.40 18.45 12.96
C GLU A 183 -3.33 18.80 14.45
N GLY A 184 -2.15 19.24 14.89
CA GLY A 184 -1.93 19.63 16.28
C GLY A 184 -2.26 21.09 16.54
N PRO A 185 -2.43 21.49 17.82
CA PRO A 185 -2.84 22.84 18.17
C PRO A 185 -1.70 23.87 18.14
N LYS A 186 -0.44 23.44 17.97
CA LYS A 186 0.72 24.33 18.09
C LYS A 186 1.00 25.11 16.81
N SER A 187 1.19 26.41 16.96
CA SER A 187 1.56 27.35 15.91
C SER A 187 3.08 27.42 15.70
N LEU A 188 3.51 28.09 14.62
CA LEU A 188 4.92 28.33 14.31
C LEU A 188 5.66 28.96 15.50
N GLY A 189 6.80 28.39 15.88
CA GLY A 189 7.63 28.87 16.98
C GLY A 189 7.17 28.45 18.38
N GLU A 190 6.02 27.79 18.52
CA GLU A 190 5.60 27.23 19.81
C GLU A 190 6.35 25.93 20.14
N ALA A 191 6.44 25.64 21.44
CA ALA A 191 7.00 24.37 21.91
C ALA A 191 6.09 23.20 21.55
N CYS A 192 6.69 22.13 21.03
CA CYS A 192 6.00 20.93 20.59
C CYS A 192 6.50 19.67 21.31
N SER A 193 5.70 18.62 21.22
CA SER A 193 5.95 17.31 21.81
C SER A 193 5.50 16.18 20.88
N LEU A 194 5.92 14.96 21.19
CA LEU A 194 5.45 13.76 20.51
C LEU A 194 4.21 13.22 21.19
N VAL A 195 3.21 12.88 20.40
CA VAL A 195 1.94 12.29 20.78
C VAL A 195 1.95 10.81 20.39
N PRO A 196 1.76 9.88 21.34
CA PRO A 196 1.75 8.46 21.03
C PRO A 196 0.58 8.04 20.15
N ALA A 197 0.85 7.21 19.14
CA ALA A 197 -0.18 6.59 18.30
C ALA A 197 0.21 5.17 17.86
N SER A 198 -0.78 4.38 17.42
CA SER A 198 -0.59 2.97 17.07
C SER A 198 0.32 2.73 15.86
N GLY A 199 0.53 3.74 15.01
CA GLY A 199 1.41 3.68 13.84
C GLY A 199 2.78 4.35 14.05
N GLY A 200 3.08 4.80 15.26
CA GLY A 200 4.24 5.62 15.58
C GLY A 200 3.84 6.96 16.18
N ASP A 201 4.74 7.54 16.97
CA ASP A 201 4.52 8.82 17.62
C ASP A 201 4.58 9.95 16.59
N TYR A 202 3.72 10.96 16.70
CA TYR A 202 3.67 12.10 15.79
C TYR A 202 3.78 13.42 16.56
N ASP A 203 4.16 14.52 15.91
CA ASP A 203 4.27 15.81 16.60
C ASP A 203 2.93 16.56 16.73
N ASP A 204 2.78 17.38 17.77
CA ASP A 204 1.57 18.19 18.00
C ASP A 204 1.58 19.57 17.29
N CYS A 205 2.38 19.74 16.23
CA CYS A 205 2.36 20.95 15.42
C CYS A 205 1.15 21.01 14.46
N GLY A 206 0.76 22.24 14.13
CA GLY A 206 -0.31 22.54 13.17
C GLY A 206 0.04 22.19 11.73
N PHE A 207 -0.87 22.48 10.81
CA PHE A 207 -0.72 22.15 9.40
C PHE A 207 0.52 22.83 8.77
N GLY A 208 1.30 22.07 7.99
CA GLY A 208 2.52 22.57 7.33
C GLY A 208 3.69 22.83 8.27
N LEU A 209 3.61 22.39 9.53
CA LEU A 209 4.66 22.51 10.53
C LEU A 209 5.21 21.14 10.93
N LEU A 210 6.44 21.12 11.45
CA LEU A 210 7.12 19.95 11.98
C LEU A 210 7.84 20.30 13.27
N CYS A 211 7.79 19.43 14.26
CA CYS A 211 8.54 19.60 15.50
C CYS A 211 10.03 19.30 15.32
N VAL A 212 10.85 20.35 15.41
CA VAL A 212 12.31 20.27 15.27
C VAL A 212 12.95 20.95 16.47
N GLU A 213 13.78 20.20 17.19
CA GLU A 213 14.42 20.69 18.43
C GLU A 213 13.39 21.25 19.42
N SER A 214 12.27 20.53 19.58
CA SER A 214 11.14 20.89 20.47
C SER A 214 10.43 22.20 20.11
N THR A 215 10.58 22.71 18.88
CA THR A 215 9.87 23.89 18.37
C THR A 215 9.19 23.59 17.04
N CYS A 216 7.96 24.06 16.83
CA CYS A 216 7.30 23.94 15.54
C CYS A 216 7.96 24.83 14.49
N ARG A 217 8.42 24.23 13.40
CA ARG A 217 9.07 24.92 12.26
C ARG A 217 8.32 24.64 10.96
N THR A 218 8.40 25.57 10.01
CA THR A 218 7.78 25.43 8.69
C THR A 218 8.40 24.28 7.90
N VAL A 219 7.56 23.36 7.42
CA VAL A 219 7.96 22.31 6.47
C VAL A 219 8.17 22.96 5.11
N CYS A 220 9.27 22.61 4.45
CA CYS A 220 9.57 23.08 3.11
C CYS A 220 9.47 21.95 2.10
N ASN A 221 8.91 22.24 0.93
CA ASN A 221 8.96 21.35 -0.22
C ASN A 221 10.21 21.69 -1.06
N PRO A 222 11.26 20.85 -1.12
CA PRO A 222 12.47 21.17 -1.87
C PRO A 222 12.24 21.34 -3.37
N TYR A 223 11.09 20.89 -3.88
CA TYR A 223 10.69 20.99 -5.29
C TYR A 223 9.81 22.20 -5.60
N ALA A 224 9.41 22.99 -4.59
CA ALA A 224 8.62 24.21 -4.77
C ALA A 224 9.54 25.45 -4.72
N ALA A 225 9.37 26.37 -5.68
CA ALA A 225 10.22 27.56 -5.82
C ALA A 225 10.14 28.54 -4.64
N ASP A 226 9.04 28.51 -3.87
CA ASP A 226 8.76 29.42 -2.73
C ASP A 226 8.77 28.70 -1.37
N ALA A 227 9.51 27.58 -1.26
CA ALA A 227 9.41 26.70 -0.10
C ALA A 227 9.97 27.28 1.21
N CYS A 228 10.89 28.23 1.12
CA CYS A 228 11.48 28.93 2.26
C CYS A 228 11.61 30.43 1.99
N PRO A 229 11.59 31.28 3.03
CA PRO A 229 11.99 32.68 2.92
C PRO A 229 13.36 32.80 2.25
N ALA A 230 13.60 33.88 1.49
CA ALA A 230 14.80 34.04 0.65
C ALA A 230 16.16 33.95 1.39
N ALA A 231 16.16 33.95 2.71
CA ALA A 231 17.35 33.83 3.55
C ALA A 231 17.54 32.44 4.18
N GLU A 232 16.59 31.52 3.99
CA GLU A 232 16.58 30.21 4.63
C GLU A 232 16.79 29.10 3.59
N THR A 233 17.38 27.99 4.04
CA THR A 233 17.62 26.81 3.20
C THR A 233 16.72 25.66 3.62
N CYS A 234 16.17 24.95 2.64
CA CYS A 234 15.36 23.76 2.89
C CYS A 234 16.29 22.58 3.23
N ALA A 235 16.28 22.17 4.49
CA ALA A 235 17.23 21.20 5.03
C ALA A 235 16.53 19.96 5.62
N PHE A 236 17.17 18.80 5.45
CA PHE A 236 16.77 17.57 6.11
C PHE A 236 16.93 17.69 7.63
N VAL A 237 16.03 17.04 8.37
CA VAL A 237 16.04 17.01 9.83
C VAL A 237 16.22 15.59 10.32
N ASP A 238 17.33 15.33 11.00
CA ASP A 238 17.58 14.07 11.69
C ASP A 238 16.43 13.76 12.65
N GLY A 239 15.97 12.51 12.66
CA GLY A 239 14.79 12.10 13.44
C GLY A 239 13.53 11.90 12.60
N HIS A 240 13.44 12.57 11.45
CA HIS A 240 12.22 12.62 10.64
C HIS A 240 12.35 11.88 9.32
N ALA A 241 11.21 11.52 8.73
CA ALA A 241 11.18 10.87 7.42
C ALA A 241 12.05 11.67 6.41
N PRO A 242 12.82 11.01 5.51
CA PRO A 242 13.78 11.68 4.63
C PRO A 242 13.19 12.82 3.77
N GLU A 243 11.89 12.80 3.55
CA GLU A 243 11.14 13.81 2.80
C GLU A 243 10.76 15.03 3.61
N MET A 244 10.72 14.89 4.93
CA MET A 244 10.38 15.98 5.82
C MET A 244 11.60 16.87 5.99
N ARG A 245 11.49 18.08 5.44
CA ARG A 245 12.50 19.13 5.52
C ARG A 245 11.90 20.37 6.13
N VAL A 246 12.75 21.20 6.73
CA VAL A 246 12.35 22.49 7.28
C VAL A 246 13.23 23.61 6.76
N CYS A 247 12.72 24.83 6.83
CA CYS A 247 13.52 26.02 6.58
C CYS A 247 14.43 26.31 7.78
N LEU A 248 15.73 26.43 7.52
CA LEU A 248 16.79 26.76 8.48
C LEU A 248 17.57 28.01 8.05
#